data_AF-A0A512NS34-F1
#
_entry.id   AF-A0A512NS34-F1
#
_cell.length_a   1.000
_cell.length_b   1.000
_cell.length_c   1.000
_cell.angle_alpha   90.00
_cell.angle_beta   90.00
_cell.angle_gamma   90.00
#
_symmetry.space_group_name_H-M   'P 1'
#
loop_
_entity.id
_entity.type
_entity.pdbx_description
1 polymer ?
#
loop_
_entity_poly.entity_id
_entity_poly.type
_entity_poly.pdbx_seq_one_letter_code
_entity_poly.pdbx_strand_id
1 'polypeptide(L)'
;MVRRKGNPFANTLKRLPYKALMRRDELLRPSDNDEVMTAMVTIAAGAEYLAYAGTRGNEFYCRVFCFDTAEKARAMQAWIDASDIESRPAPAPSNYPQLKVG
;
A
#
# COMPACT_ATOMS: atom_id res chain seq x y z
N MET A 1 -35.06 12.46 -2.35
CA MET A 1 -33.82 12.86 -1.65
C MET A 1 -32.89 11.65 -1.59
N VAL A 2 -31.92 11.55 -2.51
CA VAL A 2 -30.95 10.44 -2.51
C VAL A 2 -30.00 10.69 -1.34
N ARG A 3 -30.08 9.86 -0.27
CA ARG A 3 -29.04 9.83 0.75
C ARG A 3 -27.75 9.46 0.03
N ARG A 4 -26.82 10.41 -0.15
CA ARG A 4 -25.46 10.09 -0.60
C ARG A 4 -24.87 9.15 0.44
N LYS A 5 -24.87 7.85 0.15
CA LYS A 5 -24.19 6.83 0.96
C LYS A 5 -22.74 7.30 1.03
N GLY A 6 -22.29 7.69 2.23
CA GLY A 6 -20.96 8.26 2.41
C GLY A 6 -19.90 7.33 1.81
N ASN A 7 -18.88 7.91 1.17
CA ASN A 7 -17.85 7.12 0.49
C ASN A 7 -17.23 6.12 1.50
N PRO A 8 -17.40 4.81 1.29
CA PRO A 8 -16.92 3.80 2.25
C PRO A 8 -15.41 3.92 2.46
N PHE A 9 -14.64 4.27 1.43
CA PHE A 9 -13.21 4.51 1.52
C PHE A 9 -12.88 5.68 2.45
N ALA A 10 -13.59 6.81 2.32
CA ALA A 10 -13.41 7.97 3.18
C ALA A 10 -13.79 7.66 4.64
N ASN A 11 -14.80 6.81 4.85
CA ASN A 11 -15.16 6.37 6.19
C ASN A 11 -14.11 5.43 6.80
N THR A 12 -13.52 4.53 6.01
CA THR A 12 -12.39 3.69 6.45
C THR A 12 -11.17 4.53 6.79
N LEU A 13 -10.82 5.53 5.98
CA LEU A 13 -9.71 6.44 6.28
C LEU A 13 -9.89 7.21 7.59
N LYS A 14 -11.13 7.55 7.96
CA LYS A 14 -11.42 8.17 9.27
C LYS A 14 -11.19 7.21 10.44
N ARG A 15 -11.42 5.91 10.25
CA ARG A 15 -11.17 4.87 11.26
C ARG A 15 -9.69 4.50 11.37
N LEU A 16 -8.93 4.68 10.30
CA LEU A 16 -7.50 4.33 10.20
C LEU A 16 -6.64 5.58 9.98
N PRO A 17 -6.51 6.45 10.99
CA PRO A 17 -5.87 7.75 10.81
C PRO A 17 -4.34 7.67 10.67
N TYR A 18 -3.72 6.59 11.14
CA TYR A 18 -2.26 6.46 11.19
C TYR A 18 -1.73 5.82 9.91
N LYS A 19 -0.64 6.38 9.37
CA LYS A 19 -0.16 6.04 8.03
C LYS A 19 1.34 5.72 8.04
N ALA A 20 1.70 4.67 7.31
CA ALA A 20 3.06 4.41 6.85
C ALA A 20 3.11 4.64 5.33
N LEU A 21 4.25 5.12 4.84
CA LEU A 21 4.40 5.52 3.44
C LEU A 21 5.60 4.80 2.85
N MET A 22 5.37 4.19 1.70
CA MET A 22 6.40 3.59 0.87
C MET A 22 6.57 4.41 -0.41
N ARG A 23 7.77 4.91 -0.65
CA ARG A 23 8.18 5.71 -1.80
C ARG A 23 8.66 4.79 -2.90
N ARG A 24 7.75 4.39 -3.79
CA ARG A 24 8.12 3.60 -4.95
C ARG A 24 7.14 3.81 -6.09
N ASP A 25 7.67 4.33 -7.19
CA ASP A 25 6.95 4.52 -8.45
C ASP A 25 6.86 3.21 -9.25
N GLU A 26 7.94 2.43 -9.25
CA GLU A 26 8.01 1.18 -10.00
C GLU A 26 7.12 0.09 -9.41
N LEU A 27 6.52 -0.71 -10.31
CA LEU A 27 5.77 -1.89 -9.92
C LEU A 27 6.63 -2.83 -9.07
N LEU A 28 6.03 -3.37 -8.02
CA LEU A 28 6.64 -4.43 -7.23
C LEU A 28 6.58 -5.74 -8.00
N ARG A 29 7.60 -6.59 -7.82
CA ARG A 29 7.52 -7.98 -8.26
C ARG A 29 6.39 -8.67 -7.47
N PRO A 30 5.77 -9.73 -8.01
CA PRO A 30 4.77 -10.49 -7.27
C PRO A 30 5.25 -10.91 -5.87
N SER A 31 6.47 -11.45 -5.77
CA SER A 31 7.07 -11.85 -4.48
C SER A 31 7.25 -10.69 -3.51
N ASP A 32 7.69 -9.52 -3.99
CA ASP A 32 7.82 -8.33 -3.14
C ASP A 32 6.44 -7.85 -2.67
N ASN A 33 5.40 -7.98 -3.51
CA ASN A 33 4.03 -7.65 -3.12
C ASN A 33 3.51 -8.60 -2.03
N ASP A 34 3.76 -9.91 -2.17
CA ASP A 34 3.42 -10.91 -1.15
C ASP A 34 4.12 -10.65 0.18
N GLU A 35 5.40 -10.23 0.15
CA GLU A 35 6.14 -9.81 1.35
C GLU A 35 5.49 -8.59 2.02
N VAL A 36 5.17 -7.55 1.25
CA VAL A 36 4.47 -6.35 1.75
C VAL A 36 3.11 -6.71 2.35
N MET A 37 2.34 -7.56 1.68
CA MET A 37 1.01 -7.97 2.14
C MET A 37 1.12 -8.79 3.42
N THR A 38 2.09 -9.70 3.50
CA THR A 38 2.35 -10.50 4.70
C THR A 38 2.75 -9.61 5.87
N ALA A 39 3.70 -8.70 5.68
CA ALA A 39 4.11 -7.75 6.71
C ALA A 39 2.94 -6.90 7.21
N MET A 40 2.12 -6.38 6.29
CA MET A 40 0.94 -5.60 6.64
C MET A 40 -0.07 -6.42 7.46
N VAL A 41 -0.35 -7.67 7.08
CA VAL A 41 -1.26 -8.56 7.82
C VAL A 41 -0.71 -8.88 9.21
N THR A 42 0.58 -9.20 9.31
CA THR A 42 1.25 -9.47 10.59
C THR A 42 1.19 -8.25 11.51
N ILE A 43 1.50 -7.06 10.99
CA ILE A 43 1.51 -5.81 11.78
C ILE A 43 0.09 -5.38 12.18
N ALA A 44 -0.90 -5.59 11.30
CA ALA A 44 -2.29 -5.33 11.64
C ALA A 44 -2.76 -6.19 12.83
N ALA A 45 -2.18 -7.39 12.99
CA ALA A 45 -2.48 -8.32 14.07
C ALA A 45 -3.98 -8.62 14.21
N GLY A 46 -4.65 -8.83 13.07
CA GLY A 46 -6.10 -9.09 13.00
C GLY A 46 -6.99 -7.84 13.05
N ALA A 47 -6.41 -6.64 13.19
CA ALA A 47 -7.17 -5.39 13.10
C ALA A 47 -7.45 -4.97 11.64
N GLU A 48 -8.36 -4.00 11.47
CA GLU A 48 -8.64 -3.38 10.18
C GLU A 48 -7.38 -2.64 9.67
N TYR A 49 -7.06 -2.83 8.39
CA TYR A 49 -5.97 -2.14 7.70
C TYR A 49 -6.43 -1.76 6.28
N LEU A 50 -5.74 -0.81 5.66
CA LEU A 50 -6.03 -0.39 4.29
C LEU A 50 -4.74 -0.01 3.57
N ALA A 51 -4.53 -0.53 2.35
CA ALA A 51 -3.44 -0.10 1.46
C ALA A 51 -4.00 0.52 0.18
N TYR A 52 -3.44 1.64 -0.26
CA TYR A 52 -3.83 2.28 -1.52
C TYR A 52 -2.67 3.08 -2.14
N ALA A 53 -2.75 3.33 -3.45
CA ALA A 53 -1.84 4.26 -4.12
C ALA A 53 -2.27 5.70 -3.81
N GLY A 54 -1.34 6.49 -3.25
CA GLY A 54 -1.59 7.86 -2.84
C GLY A 54 -0.43 8.79 -3.18
N THR A 55 -0.58 10.04 -2.77
CA THR A 55 0.43 11.08 -2.94
C THR A 55 0.93 11.55 -1.58
N ARG A 56 2.24 11.86 -1.50
CA ARG A 56 2.84 12.51 -0.33
C ARG A 56 3.35 13.88 -0.76
N GLY A 57 2.53 14.92 -0.56
CA GLY A 57 2.89 16.26 -1.04
C GLY A 57 3.06 16.27 -2.57
N ASN A 58 4.24 16.64 -3.06
CA ASN A 58 4.60 16.65 -4.49
C ASN A 58 5.23 15.33 -4.98
N GLU A 59 5.44 14.34 -4.09
CA GLU A 59 5.91 13.01 -4.46
C GLU A 59 4.69 12.21 -4.97
N PHE A 60 4.61 12.08 -6.29
CA PHE A 60 3.66 11.18 -6.93
C PHE A 60 4.10 9.74 -6.70
N TYR A 61 3.14 8.82 -6.55
CA TYR A 61 3.36 7.37 -6.43
C TYR A 61 3.95 6.89 -5.09
N CYS A 62 3.31 7.28 -3.98
CA CYS A 62 3.53 6.65 -2.68
C CYS A 62 2.48 5.55 -2.44
N ARG A 63 2.91 4.35 -2.04
CA ARG A 63 1.96 3.36 -1.48
C ARG A 63 1.71 3.73 -0.03
N VAL A 64 0.44 3.94 0.30
CA VAL A 64 -0.02 4.37 1.64
C VAL A 64 -0.62 3.18 2.36
N PHE A 65 -0.15 2.91 3.57
CA PHE A 65 -0.67 1.89 4.47
C PHE A 65 -1.30 2.55 5.68
N CYS A 66 -2.58 2.29 5.92
CA CYS A 66 -3.36 2.87 7.00
C CYS A 66 -3.65 1.83 8.08
N PHE A 67 -3.47 2.25 9.34
CA PHE A 67 -3.67 1.45 10.53
C PHE A 67 -4.54 2.18 11.57
N ASP A 68 -5.11 1.40 12.48
CA ASP A 68 -5.90 1.85 13.62
C ASP A 68 -5.06 2.55 14.70
N THR A 69 -3.76 2.24 14.77
CA THR A 69 -2.84 2.74 15.82
C THR A 69 -1.53 3.27 15.26
N ALA A 70 -0.94 4.25 15.98
CA ALA A 70 0.36 4.84 15.62
C ALA A 70 1.52 3.83 15.72
N GLU A 71 1.43 2.88 16.66
CA GLU A 71 2.45 1.86 16.85
C GLU A 71 2.55 0.94 15.63
N LYS A 72 1.42 0.50 15.09
CA LYS A 72 1.41 -0.33 13.87
C LYS A 72 1.89 0.43 12.64
N ALA A 73 1.49 1.70 12.49
CA ALA A 73 2.03 2.54 11.42
C ALA A 73 3.56 2.71 11.54
N ARG A 74 4.09 2.93 12.74
CA ARG A 74 5.55 3.00 12.97
C ARG A 74 6.24 1.66 12.73
N ALA A 75 5.64 0.55 13.13
CA ALA A 75 6.17 -0.79 12.86
C ALA A 75 6.22 -1.08 11.36
N MET A 76 5.20 -0.68 10.61
CA MET A 76 5.18 -0.80 9.14
C MET A 76 6.25 0.07 8.51
N GLN A 77 6.41 1.32 8.98
CA GLN A 77 7.48 2.19 8.48
C GLN A 77 8.86 1.58 8.75
N ALA A 78 9.11 1.10 9.98
CA ALA A 78 10.37 0.46 10.33
C ALA A 78 10.64 -0.81 9.51
N TRP A 79 9.60 -1.59 9.19
CA TRP A 79 9.73 -2.75 8.31
C TRP A 79 10.07 -2.34 6.86
N ILE A 80 9.45 -1.28 6.33
CA ILE A 80 9.77 -0.74 5.01
C ILE A 80 11.25 -0.32 4.97
N ASP A 81 11.68 0.45 5.98
CA ASP A 81 13.06 0.94 6.08
C ASP A 81 14.08 -0.21 6.23
N ALA A 82 13.73 -1.28 6.97
CA ALA A 82 14.61 -2.43 7.19
C ALA A 82 14.64 -3.44 6.04
N SER A 83 13.55 -3.57 5.28
CA SER A 83 13.43 -4.53 4.18
C SER A 83 14.09 -4.06 2.87
N ASP A 84 14.47 -2.78 2.81
CA ASP A 84 15.00 -2.08 1.63
C ASP A 84 14.13 -2.28 0.38
N ILE A 85 12.83 -2.53 0.58
CA ILE A 85 11.90 -2.90 -0.48
C ILE A 85 11.65 -1.75 -1.46
N GLU A 86 11.90 -0.52 -1.03
CA GLU A 86 11.88 0.68 -1.87
C GLU A 86 12.99 0.65 -2.93
N SER A 87 14.15 0.08 -2.62
CA SER A 87 15.35 0.07 -3.47
C SER A 87 15.46 -1.17 -4.35
N ARG A 88 14.60 -2.18 -4.16
CA ARG A 88 14.66 -3.44 -4.92
C ARG A 88 14.49 -3.20 -6.43
N PRO A 89 15.10 -4.01 -7.31
CA PRO A 89 14.95 -3.84 -8.75
C PRO A 89 13.52 -4.17 -9.21
N ALA A 90 12.94 -3.36 -10.09
CA ALA A 90 11.66 -3.64 -10.72
C ALA A 90 11.61 -5.04 -11.40
N PRO A 91 10.42 -5.63 -11.57
CA PRO A 91 10.28 -6.81 -12.42
C PRO A 91 10.73 -6.48 -13.84
N ALA A 92 11.43 -7.41 -14.49
CA ALA A 92 11.72 -7.29 -15.90
C ALA A 92 10.40 -7.16 -16.69
N PRO A 93 10.34 -6.29 -17.71
CA PRO A 93 9.16 -6.17 -18.54
C PRO A 93 8.83 -7.54 -19.14
N SER A 94 7.57 -7.95 -19.02
CA SER A 94 7.13 -9.24 -19.51
C SER A 94 7.12 -9.23 -21.05
N ASN A 95 7.99 -10.02 -21.68
CA ASN A 95 8.04 -10.21 -23.14
C ASN A 95 6.95 -11.13 -23.67
N TYR A 96 5.84 -11.32 -22.93
CA TYR A 96 4.74 -12.13 -23.43
C TYR A 96 4.01 -11.35 -24.54
N PRO A 97 3.75 -11.96 -25.71
CA PRO A 97 2.96 -11.30 -26.75
C PRO A 97 1.58 -10.98 -26.17
N GLN A 98 1.24 -9.69 -26.15
CA GLN A 98 -0.10 -9.25 -25.75
C GLN A 98 -1.10 -9.83 -26.75
N LEU A 99 -2.01 -10.69 -26.27
CA LEU A 99 -3.11 -11.23 -27.08
C LEU A 99 -3.93 -10.06 -27.63
N LYS A 100 -3.75 -9.76 -28.91
CA LYS A 100 -4.62 -8.82 -29.63
C LYS A 100 -5.96 -9.51 -29.80
N VAL A 101 -6.96 -9.09 -29.03
CA VAL A 101 -8.36 -9.46 -29.28
C VAL A 101 -8.77 -8.70 -30.55
N GLY A 102 -8.97 -9.44 -31.64
CA GLY A 102 -9.48 -8.92 -32.92
C GLY A 102 -11.00 -9.00 -32.98
#